data_AF-A0A432DTD1-F1
#
_entry.id   AF-A0A432DTD1-F1
#
_cell.length_a   1.000
_cell.length_b   1.000
_cell.length_c   1.000
_cell.angle_alpha   90.00
_cell.angle_beta   90.00
_cell.angle_gamma   90.00
#
_symmetry.space_group_name_H-M   'P 1'
#
loop_
_entity.id
_entity.type
_entity.pdbx_description
1 polymer ?
#
loop_
_entity_poly.entity_id
_entity_poly.type
_entity_poly.pdbx_seq_one_letter_code
_entity_poly.pdbx_strand_id
1 'polypeptide(L)' 'MEIQKLNWAGIKLTSQNKTILIDAVEDFSYYKPVLGDAVEDVLLFSDHVQADYILFTHMHLDHFDKSIIRKCLKRRVN' A
#
# COMPACT_ATOMS: atom_id res chain seq x y z
N MET A 1 1.67 -18.61 -5.49
CA MET A 1 0.99 -17.31 -5.40
C MET A 1 0.61 -17.11 -3.95
N GLU A 2 0.93 -15.97 -3.37
CA GLU A 2 0.63 -15.61 -1.99
C GLU A 2 -0.10 -14.26 -1.98
N ILE A 3 -1.18 -14.18 -1.21
CA ILE A 3 -1.98 -12.97 -1.05
C ILE A 3 -1.97 -12.60 0.43
N GLN A 4 -1.58 -11.37 0.74
CA GLN A 4 -1.61 -10.82 2.09
C GLN A 4 -2.49 -9.57 2.09
N LYS A 5 -3.45 -9.52 3.01
CA LYS A 5 -4.23 -8.31 3.30
C LYS A 5 -3.31 -7.26 3.96
N LEU A 6 -3.41 -6.01 3.53
CA LEU A 6 -2.75 -4.84 4.13
C LEU A 6 -3.78 -3.98 4.86
N ASN A 7 -3.55 -2.67 4.98
CA ASN A 7 -4.54 -1.74 5.50
C ASN A 7 -5.73 -1.61 4.55
N TRP A 8 -6.94 -1.50 5.11
CA TRP A 8 -8.17 -1.25 4.35
C TRP A 8 -8.35 -2.21 3.16
N ALA A 9 -8.51 -1.68 1.95
CA ALA A 9 -8.62 -2.43 0.70
C ALA A 9 -7.28 -2.92 0.14
N GLY A 10 -6.16 -2.58 0.79
CA GLY A 10 -4.82 -2.85 0.32
C GLY A 10 -4.47 -4.34 0.30
N ILE A 11 -3.77 -4.78 -0.74
CA ILE A 11 -3.34 -6.17 -0.93
C ILE A 11 -1.87 -6.19 -1.37
N LYS A 12 -1.08 -7.08 -0.77
CA LYS A 12 0.22 -7.52 -1.31
C LYS A 12 0.03 -8.87 -2.00
N LEU A 13 0.34 -8.91 -3.30
CA LEU A 13 0.33 -10.13 -4.10
C LEU A 13 1.77 -10.48 -4.46
N THR A 14 2.20 -11.71 -4.12
CA THR A 14 3.50 -12.25 -4.53
C THR A 14 3.29 -13.45 -5.45
N SER A 15 3.87 -13.39 -6.65
CA SER A 15 3.82 -14.48 -7.62
C SER A 15 5.06 -14.45 -8.51
N GLN A 16 5.68 -15.60 -8.78
CA GLN A 16 6.86 -15.72 -9.64
C GLN A 16 7.98 -14.70 -9.30
N ASN A 17 8.29 -14.54 -8.00
CA ASN A 17 9.25 -13.56 -7.47
C ASN A 17 8.95 -12.09 -7.83
N LYS A 18 7.71 -11.78 -8.21
CA LYS A 18 7.19 -10.43 -8.38
C LYS A 18 6.28 -10.07 -7.22
N THR A 19 6.49 -8.88 -6.69
CA THR A 19 5.63 -8.30 -5.65
C THR A 19 4.81 -7.17 -6.25
N ILE A 20 3.51 -7.23 -6.03
CA ILE A 20 2.54 -6.23 -6.43
C ILE A 20 1.89 -5.68 -5.16
N LEU A 21 1.87 -4.35 -5.01
CA LEU A 21 1.04 -3.67 -4.03
C LEU A 21 -0.19 -3.10 -4.74
N ILE A 22 -1.39 -3.45 -4.26
CA ILE A 22 -2.66 -2.95 -4.78
C ILE A 22 -3.28 -2.10 -3.68
N ASP A 23 -3.68 -0.86 -4.01
CA ASP A 23 -4.34 0.07 -3.08
C ASP A 23 -3.63 0.19 -1.72
N ALA A 24 -2.30 0.16 -1.71
CA ALA A 24 -1.50 0.26 -0.49
C ALA A 24 -1.53 1.71 0.03
N VAL A 25 -2.00 1.88 1.26
CA VAL A 25 -2.16 3.16 1.95
C VAL A 25 -1.73 3.00 3.40
N GLU A 26 -1.03 4.00 3.95
CA GLU A 26 -0.72 4.07 5.38
C GLU A 26 -1.14 5.40 6.03
N ASP A 27 -1.37 6.44 5.23
CA ASP A 27 -1.89 7.71 5.72
C ASP A 27 -3.41 7.82 5.54
N PHE A 28 -4.15 7.51 6.61
CA PHE A 28 -5.60 7.69 6.69
C PHE A 28 -6.01 8.97 7.43
N SER A 29 -5.08 9.91 7.67
CA SER A 29 -5.34 11.12 8.47
C SER A 29 -6.50 11.96 7.93
N TYR A 30 -6.70 11.97 6.61
CA TYR A 30 -7.81 12.67 5.95
C TYR A 30 -9.19 12.16 6.38
N TYR A 31 -9.32 10.86 6.66
CA TYR A 31 -10.60 10.23 7.04
C TYR A 31 -10.84 10.17 8.54
N LYS A 32 -9.80 10.34 9.36
CA LYS A 32 -9.88 10.28 10.83
C LYS A 32 -11.00 11.14 11.44
N PRO A 33 -11.27 12.38 10.99
CA PRO A 33 -12.36 13.19 11.56
C PRO A 33 -13.77 12.63 11.34
N VAL A 34 -13.95 11.74 10.36
CA VAL A 34 -15.26 11.20 9.96
C VAL A 34 -15.40 9.73 10.36
N LEU A 35 -14.34 8.93 10.21
CA LEU A 35 -14.34 7.50 10.50
C LEU A 35 -13.84 7.16 11.92
N GLY A 36 -13.20 8.12 12.60
CA GLY A 36 -12.59 7.90 13.91
C GLY A 36 -11.22 7.22 13.82
N ASP A 37 -10.82 6.58 14.92
CA ASP A 37 -9.57 5.83 15.01
C ASP A 37 -9.70 4.45 14.36
N ALA A 38 -8.57 3.93 13.84
CA ALA A 38 -8.53 2.58 13.32
C ALA A 38 -8.77 1.56 14.45
N VAL A 39 -9.54 0.51 14.14
CA VAL A 39 -9.84 -0.58 15.09
C VAL A 39 -8.62 -1.46 15.32
N GLU A 40 -7.78 -1.62 14.29
CA GLU A 40 -6.52 -2.35 14.32
C GLU A 40 -5.37 -1.37 14.02
N ASP A 41 -4.17 -1.69 14.50
CA ASP A 41 -2.97 -0.89 14.23
C ASP A 41 -2.69 -0.85 12.71
N VAL A 42 -2.46 0.36 12.21
CA VAL A 42 -2.14 0.59 10.80
C VAL A 42 -0.73 0.07 10.50
N LEU A 43 -0.62 -0.80 9.49
CA LEU A 43 0.66 -1.26 8.98
C LEU A 43 1.43 -0.09 8.36
N LEU A 44 2.66 0.11 8.80
CA LEU A 44 3.58 1.09 8.23
C LEU A 44 4.48 0.41 7.21
N PHE A 45 4.64 1.05 6.06
CA PHE A 45 5.51 0.59 4.99
C PHE A 45 6.91 1.16 5.18
N SER A 46 7.90 0.29 5.00
CA SER A 46 9.32 0.64 4.99
C SER A 46 9.88 0.60 3.56
N ASP A 47 11.04 1.21 3.39
CA ASP A 47 11.85 1.12 2.17
C ASP A 47 12.40 -0.30 1.91
N HIS A 48 12.36 -1.19 2.90
CA HIS A 48 12.64 -2.61 2.71
C HIS A 48 11.58 -3.32 1.86
N VAL A 49 10.35 -2.78 1.80
CA VAL A 49 9.32 -3.28 0.88
C VAL A 49 9.69 -2.84 -0.53
N GLN A 50 10.00 -3.78 -1.41
CA GLN A 50 10.43 -3.53 -2.78
C GLN A 50 9.42 -4.11 -3.78
N ALA A 51 8.37 -3.35 -4.08
CA ALA A 51 7.34 -3.72 -5.03
C ALA A 51 7.84 -3.59 -6.47
N ASP A 52 7.59 -4.60 -7.30
CA ASP A 52 7.83 -4.55 -8.75
C ASP A 52 6.76 -3.70 -9.45
N TYR A 53 5.53 -3.75 -8.94
CA TYR A 53 4.40 -2.97 -9.46
C TYR A 53 3.55 -2.42 -8.33
N ILE A 54 2.93 -1.26 -8.58
CA ILE A 54 1.87 -0.71 -7.73
C ILE A 54 0.65 -0.50 -8.60
N LEU A 55 -0.51 -1.00 -8.18
CA LEU A 55 -1.79 -0.79 -8.84
C LEU A 55 -2.72 0.00 -7.94
N PHE A 56 -3.50 0.87 -8.58
CA PHE A 56 -4.57 1.62 -7.96
C PHE A 56 -5.87 1.29 -8.67
N THR A 57 -6.91 0.91 -7.92
CA THR A 57 -8.25 0.70 -8.48
C THR A 57 -8.86 2.04 -8.90
N HIS A 58 -8.65 3.08 -8.10
CA HIS A 58 -9.06 4.46 -8.35
C HIS A 58 -8.26 5.43 -7.45
N MET A 59 -8.53 6.74 -7.50
CA MET A 59 -7.70 7.79 -6.87
C MET A 59 -8.30 8.42 -5.59
N HIS A 60 -9.22 7.73 -4.90
CA HIS A 60 -9.61 8.18 -3.56
C HIS A 60 -8.49 7.91 -2.54
N LEU A 61 -8.39 8.74 -1.50
CA LEU A 61 -7.25 8.72 -0.57
C LEU A 61 -7.16 7.46 0.28
N ASP A 62 -8.23 6.68 0.37
CA ASP A 62 -8.29 5.37 1.05
C ASP A 62 -7.83 4.22 0.15
N HIS A 63 -7.52 4.52 -1.12
CA HIS A 63 -6.95 3.61 -2.11
C HIS A 63 -5.64 4.13 -2.70
N PHE A 64 -5.37 5.44 -2.62
CA PHE A 64 -4.23 6.09 -3.24
C PHE A 64 -3.40 6.86 -2.23
N ASP A 65 -2.16 6.40 -2.01
CA ASP A 65 -1.15 7.07 -1.21
C ASP A 65 0.13 7.28 -2.03
N LYS A 66 0.38 8.53 -2.42
CA LYS A 66 1.56 8.90 -3.22
C LYS A 66 2.88 8.62 -2.49
N SER A 67 2.88 8.57 -1.16
CA SER A 67 4.09 8.35 -0.37
C SER A 67 4.59 6.90 -0.52
N ILE A 68 3.66 5.95 -0.67
CA ILE A 68 3.94 4.53 -0.89
C ILE A 68 4.70 4.31 -2.20
N ILE A 69 4.42 5.08 -3.25
CA ILE A 69 5.16 5.00 -4.51
C ILE A 69 6.65 5.27 -4.26
N ARG A 70 6.97 6.31 -3.48
CA ARG A 70 8.35 6.72 -3.22
C ARG A 70 9.08 5.76 -2.29
N LYS A 71 8.36 5.20 -1.30
CA LYS A 71 8.90 4.27 -0.30
C LYS A 71 9.13 2.88 -0.89
N CYS A 72 8.15 2.36 -1.63
CA CYS A 72 8.07 0.93 -1.91
C CYS A 72 8.29 0.54 -3.36
N LEU A 73 8.12 1.45 -4.33
CA LEU A 73 8.34 1.08 -5.73
C LEU A 73 9.84 0.88 -5.98
N LYS A 74 10.21 -0.29 -6.50
CA LYS A 74 11.59 -0.59 -6.91
C LYS A 74 12.09 0.52 -7.84
N ARG A 75 13.23 1.10 -7.49
CA ARG A 75 13.94 2.00 -8.38
C ARG A 75 14.63 1.15 -9.45
N ARG A 76 14.51 1.57 -10.71
CA ARG A 76 15.27 0.95 -11.78
C ARG A 76 16.75 1.32 -11.57
N VAL A 77 17.57 0.35 -11.21
CA VAL A 77 19.02 0.49 -11.28
C VAL A 77 19.39 0.20 -12.74
N ASN A 78 20.00 1.18 -13.40
CA ASN A 78 20.54 1.02 -14.76
C ASN A 78 21.79 0.14 -14.74
#